data_AF-A0A3T1C7G6-F1
#
_entry.id   AF-A0A3T1C7G6-F1
#
_cell.length_a   1.000
_cell.length_b   1.000
_cell.length_c   1.000
_cell.angle_alpha   90.00
_cell.angle_beta   90.00
_cell.angle_gamma   90.00
#
_symmetry.space_group_name_H-M   'P 1'
#
loop_
_entity.id
_entity.type
_entity.pdbx_description
1 polymer ?
#
loop_
_entity_poly.entity_id
_entity_poly.type
_entity_poly.pdbx_seq_one_letter_code
_entity_poly.pdbx_strand_id
1 'polypeptide(L)'
;MVNTLTNADNHKNGAIISPNDSTVTSIKQLPDELLLHIFSFLQAFDLLEVELICHQWKNLAHDETLWKDLGRKHFEKCWVDEKPYKESYFVAHRVKRKYEKTITFLGSIKHVHNLELAKCIGLP
;
A
#
# COMPACT_ATOMS: atom_id res chain seq x y z
N MET A 1 37.61 -10.65 -66.24
CA MET A 1 37.36 -12.03 -66.73
C MET A 1 36.90 -12.87 -65.56
N VAL A 2 35.73 -13.49 -65.76
CA VAL A 2 35.24 -14.76 -65.19
C VAL A 2 35.12 -14.90 -63.66
N ASN A 3 33.85 -14.94 -63.26
CA ASN A 3 33.29 -15.28 -61.96
C ASN A 3 33.51 -16.77 -61.62
N THR A 4 33.46 -17.11 -60.34
CA THR A 4 32.88 -18.40 -59.94
C THR A 4 32.08 -18.22 -58.65
N LEU A 5 30.76 -18.22 -58.84
CA LEU A 5 29.75 -18.45 -57.81
C LEU A 5 29.82 -19.92 -57.39
N THR A 6 29.72 -20.19 -56.08
CA THR A 6 29.04 -21.38 -55.59
C THR A 6 28.07 -20.99 -54.49
N ASN A 7 26.79 -21.00 -54.91
CA ASN A 7 25.58 -21.31 -54.14
C ASN A 7 25.81 -22.51 -53.19
N ALA A 8 25.04 -22.82 -52.16
CA ALA A 8 23.72 -22.40 -51.70
C ALA A 8 23.54 -22.92 -50.27
N ASP A 9 22.74 -22.18 -49.50
CA ASP A 9 21.58 -22.67 -48.76
C ASP A 9 21.73 -23.94 -47.89
N ASN A 10 21.64 -23.74 -46.58
CA ASN A 10 21.08 -24.72 -45.65
C ASN A 10 20.23 -23.99 -44.63
N HIS A 11 18.99 -23.69 -45.04
CA HIS A 11 17.83 -23.60 -44.18
C HIS A 11 17.81 -24.72 -43.12
N LYS A 12 18.09 -24.38 -41.86
CA LYS A 12 17.84 -25.15 -40.61
C LYS A 12 18.44 -24.29 -39.48
N ASN A 13 17.71 -23.63 -38.59
CA ASN A 13 16.42 -23.96 -38.01
C ASN A 13 15.78 -22.64 -37.60
N GLY A 14 14.48 -22.50 -37.89
CA GLY A 14 13.65 -21.69 -37.02
C GLY A 14 13.88 -22.19 -35.60
N ALA A 15 14.53 -21.36 -34.79
CA ALA A 15 14.32 -21.42 -33.36
C ALA A 15 12.84 -21.09 -33.19
N ILE A 16 12.03 -22.14 -33.22
CA ILE A 16 10.77 -22.20 -32.50
C ILE A 16 11.13 -21.66 -31.12
N ILE A 17 10.83 -20.38 -30.88
CA ILE A 17 10.72 -19.87 -29.52
C ILE A 17 9.61 -20.72 -28.94
N SER A 18 10.02 -21.78 -28.25
CA SER A 18 9.15 -22.65 -27.47
C SER A 18 8.32 -21.73 -26.58
N PRO A 19 7.01 -21.64 -26.77
CA PRO A 19 6.16 -20.83 -25.91
C PRO A 19 5.85 -21.66 -24.67
N ASN A 20 6.88 -21.96 -23.86
CA ASN A 20 6.79 -22.63 -22.57
C ASN A 20 8.18 -22.61 -21.90
N ASP A 21 8.48 -21.52 -21.20
CA ASP A 21 9.22 -21.55 -19.93
C ASP A 21 8.88 -20.25 -19.18
N SER A 22 7.68 -20.28 -18.62
CA SER A 22 7.16 -19.33 -17.67
C SER A 22 8.01 -19.38 -16.39
N THR A 23 9.04 -18.56 -16.32
CA THR A 23 9.66 -18.21 -15.05
C THR A 23 9.49 -16.72 -14.81
N VAL A 24 8.32 -16.33 -14.29
CA VAL A 24 8.19 -15.05 -13.56
C VAL A 24 9.19 -15.13 -12.42
N THR A 25 10.36 -14.51 -12.59
CA THR A 25 11.49 -14.65 -11.67
C THR A 25 11.53 -13.54 -10.63
N SER A 26 10.67 -12.52 -10.76
CA SER A 26 10.60 -11.41 -9.82
C SER A 26 9.18 -10.85 -9.69
N ILE A 27 8.77 -10.52 -8.47
CA ILE A 27 7.49 -9.83 -8.17
C ILE A 27 7.35 -8.54 -8.99
N LYS A 28 8.47 -7.88 -9.32
CA LYS A 28 8.48 -6.66 -10.15
C LYS A 28 7.96 -6.86 -11.58
N GLN A 29 7.89 -8.11 -12.05
CA GLN A 29 7.38 -8.45 -13.39
C GLN A 29 5.86 -8.67 -13.40
N LEU A 30 5.20 -8.63 -12.25
CA LEU A 30 3.75 -8.71 -12.19
C LEU A 30 3.13 -7.48 -12.87
N PRO A 31 1.98 -7.63 -13.54
CA PRO A 31 1.16 -6.52 -13.99
C PRO A 31 0.84 -5.54 -12.87
N ASP A 32 0.75 -4.27 -13.22
CA ASP A 32 0.50 -3.18 -12.26
C ASP A 32 -0.83 -3.38 -11.51
N GLU A 33 -1.85 -3.96 -12.15
CA GLU A 33 -3.13 -4.25 -11.51
C GLU A 33 -3.00 -5.30 -10.39
N LEU A 34 -2.14 -6.30 -10.56
CA LEU A 34 -1.89 -7.31 -9.53
C LEU A 34 -1.06 -6.73 -8.39
N LEU A 35 -0.07 -5.90 -8.70
CA LEU A 35 0.72 -5.19 -7.68
C LEU A 35 -0.17 -4.24 -6.86
N LEU A 36 -1.02 -3.46 -7.51
CA LEU A 36 -2.02 -2.61 -6.85
C LEU A 36 -2.97 -3.42 -5.98
N HIS A 37 -3.43 -4.57 -6.46
CA HIS A 37 -4.27 -5.45 -5.66
C HIS A 37 -3.55 -5.96 -4.42
N ILE A 38 -2.29 -6.39 -4.52
CA ILE A 38 -1.46 -6.78 -3.37
C ILE A 38 -1.30 -5.59 -2.40
N PHE A 39 -0.99 -4.41 -2.92
CA PHE A 39 -0.80 -3.20 -2.13
C PHE A 39 -2.10 -2.77 -1.42
N SER A 40 -3.27 -3.08 -1.96
CA SER A 40 -4.57 -2.77 -1.35
C SER A 40 -4.85 -3.50 -0.02
N PHE A 41 -4.05 -4.52 0.30
CA PHE A 41 -4.09 -5.24 1.58
C PHE A 41 -3.12 -4.67 2.63
N LEU A 42 -2.20 -3.78 2.23
CA LEU A 42 -1.18 -3.22 3.10
C LEU A 42 -1.73 -2.05 3.94
N GLN A 43 -1.10 -1.81 5.10
CA GLN A 43 -1.38 -0.62 5.90
C GLN A 43 -0.68 0.61 5.32
N ALA A 44 -1.11 1.81 5.72
CA ALA A 44 -0.53 3.06 5.22
C ALA A 44 0.98 3.16 5.41
N PHE A 45 1.50 2.66 6.53
CA PHE A 45 2.94 2.70 6.81
C PHE A 45 3.72 1.71 5.95
N ASP A 46 3.19 0.51 5.73
CA ASP A 46 3.79 -0.49 4.84
C ASP A 46 3.85 0.04 3.39
N LEU A 47 2.84 0.80 2.96
CA LEU A 47 2.83 1.46 1.65
C LEU A 47 3.93 2.52 1.51
N LEU A 48 4.25 3.24 2.58
CA LEU A 48 5.40 4.17 2.57
C LEU A 48 6.72 3.43 2.40
N GLU A 49 6.85 2.21 2.94
CA GLU A 49 8.04 1.38 2.73
C GLU A 49 8.11 0.85 1.29
N VAL A 50 6.97 0.43 0.74
CA VAL A 50 6.84 0.01 -0.67
C VAL A 50 7.32 1.10 -1.64
N GLU A 51 7.05 2.37 -1.35
CA GLU A 51 7.52 3.51 -2.16
C GLU A 51 9.04 3.62 -2.27
N LEU A 52 9.78 3.05 -1.33
CA LEU A 52 11.24 3.13 -1.27
C LEU A 52 11.92 2.01 -2.06
N ILE A 53 11.18 1.02 -2.56
CA ILE A 53 11.74 -0.19 -3.18
C ILE A 53 12.22 0.04 -4.62
N CYS A 54 11.38 0.64 -5.48
CA CYS A 54 11.74 1.02 -6.85
C CYS A 54 10.75 2.04 -7.44
N HIS A 55 11.08 2.60 -8.62
CA HIS A 55 10.25 3.60 -9.29
C HIS A 55 8.83 3.11 -9.62
N GLN A 56 8.67 1.87 -10.09
CA GLN A 56 7.35 1.29 -10.38
C GLN A 56 6.50 1.23 -9.11
N TRP A 57 7.08 0.71 -8.03
CA TRP A 57 6.37 0.55 -6.75
C TRP A 57 6.04 1.90 -6.13
N LYS A 58 6.94 2.89 -6.25
CA LYS A 58 6.65 4.27 -5.87
C LYS A 58 5.43 4.81 -6.59
N ASN A 59 5.34 4.64 -7.90
CA ASN A 59 4.20 5.16 -8.67
C ASN A 59 2.89 4.48 -8.26
N LEU A 60 2.90 3.15 -8.13
CA LEU A 60 1.71 2.38 -7.74
C LEU A 60 1.28 2.64 -6.29
N ALA A 61 2.22 2.80 -5.37
CA ALA A 61 1.91 3.14 -3.98
C ALA A 61 1.40 4.58 -3.81
N HIS A 62 1.57 5.46 -4.81
CA HIS A 62 0.92 6.78 -4.86
C HIS A 62 -0.45 6.75 -5.55
N ASP A 63 -0.97 5.59 -5.94
CA ASP A 63 -2.25 5.50 -6.62
C ASP A 63 -3.40 6.05 -5.76
N GLU A 64 -4.16 6.99 -6.32
CA GLU A 64 -5.23 7.68 -5.61
C GLU A 64 -6.36 6.73 -5.20
N THR A 65 -6.68 5.71 -6.02
CA THR A 65 -7.75 4.76 -5.69
C THR A 65 -7.37 3.91 -4.48
N LEU A 66 -6.09 3.55 -4.38
CA LEU A 66 -5.54 2.82 -3.25
C LEU A 66 -5.66 3.59 -1.93
N TRP A 67 -5.24 4.87 -1.90
CA TRP A 67 -5.37 5.71 -0.71
C TRP A 67 -6.82 6.04 -0.34
N LYS A 68 -7.68 6.23 -1.35
CA LYS A 68 -9.11 6.42 -1.15
C LYS A 68 -9.74 5.21 -0.46
N ASP A 69 -9.43 4.01 -0.93
CA ASP A 69 -9.97 2.76 -0.38
C ASP A 69 -9.46 2.49 1.03
N LEU A 70 -8.16 2.74 1.26
CA LEU A 70 -7.54 2.64 2.57
C LEU A 70 -8.15 3.63 3.58
N GLY A 71 -8.40 4.87 3.13
CA GLY A 71 -9.07 5.90 3.91
C GLY A 71 -10.49 5.49 4.33
N ARG A 72 -11.29 4.96 3.39
CA ARG A 72 -12.63 4.44 3.69
C ARG A 72 -12.59 3.29 4.70
N LYS A 73 -11.66 2.34 4.55
CA LYS A 73 -11.50 1.21 5.49
C LYS A 73 -11.10 1.66 6.89
N HIS A 74 -10.24 2.67 7.03
CA HIS A 74 -9.68 3.06 8.34
C HIS A 74 -10.49 4.14 9.08
N PHE A 75 -11.19 5.00 8.34
CA PHE A 75 -11.87 6.16 8.90
C PHE A 75 -13.40 6.11 8.82
N GLU A 76 -13.98 5.07 8.22
CA GLU A 76 -15.40 4.64 8.10
C GLU A 76 -16.49 5.74 8.05
N LYS A 77 -16.53 6.65 9.02
CA LYS A 77 -17.51 7.73 9.18
C LYS A 77 -16.99 9.16 8.94
N CYS A 78 -15.68 9.40 9.00
CA CYS A 78 -15.09 10.75 8.94
C CYS A 78 -14.24 10.99 7.69
N TRP A 79 -14.27 10.06 6.72
CA TRP A 79 -13.56 10.26 5.46
C TRP A 79 -14.29 11.29 4.60
N VAL A 80 -13.67 12.45 4.42
CA VAL A 80 -14.06 13.41 3.38
C VAL A 80 -13.27 13.02 2.14
N ASP A 81 -13.97 12.83 1.03
CA ASP A 81 -13.39 12.37 -0.24
C ASP A 81 -12.69 13.53 -0.97
N GLU A 82 -11.72 14.14 -0.29
CA GLU A 82 -11.02 15.34 -0.72
C GLU A 82 -9.61 14.97 -1.17
N LYS A 83 -9.34 15.21 -2.46
CA LYS A 83 -8.03 14.95 -3.07
C LYS A 83 -6.99 16.00 -2.64
N PRO A 84 -5.70 15.63 -2.60
CA PRO A 84 -5.15 14.28 -2.83
C PRO A 84 -5.36 13.33 -1.63
N TYR A 85 -5.71 12.07 -1.89
CA TYR A 85 -6.21 11.16 -0.84
C TYR A 85 -5.11 10.72 0.14
N LYS A 86 -3.85 10.63 -0.31
CA LYS A 86 -2.72 10.25 0.55
C LYS A 86 -2.49 11.26 1.68
N GLU A 87 -2.43 12.55 1.35
CA GLU A 87 -2.25 13.63 2.31
C GLU A 87 -3.45 13.72 3.25
N SER A 88 -4.67 13.66 2.69
CA SER A 88 -5.91 13.61 3.45
C SER A 88 -5.91 12.44 4.44
N TYR A 89 -5.34 11.28 4.08
CA TYR A 89 -5.18 10.14 4.97
C TYR A 89 -4.35 10.47 6.20
N PHE A 90 -3.16 11.06 6.03
CA PHE A 90 -2.29 11.38 7.16
C PHE A 90 -2.85 12.49 8.04
N VAL A 91 -3.57 13.47 7.46
CA VAL A 91 -4.29 14.49 8.21
C VAL A 91 -5.37 13.85 9.08
N ALA A 92 -6.25 13.03 8.49
CA ALA A 92 -7.29 12.31 9.21
C ALA A 92 -6.72 11.40 10.30
N HIS A 93 -5.66 10.65 9.99
CA HIS A 93 -4.94 9.80 10.93
C HIS A 93 -4.43 10.58 12.15
N ARG A 94 -3.82 11.74 11.91
CA ARG A 94 -3.30 12.60 13.00
C ARG A 94 -4.42 13.13 13.88
N VAL A 95 -5.55 13.51 13.30
CA VAL A 95 -6.72 14.01 14.04
C VAL A 95 -7.31 12.89 14.89
N LYS A 96 -7.58 11.71 14.30
CA LYS A 96 -8.09 10.53 15.01
C LYS A 96 -7.19 10.15 16.20
N ARG A 97 -5.89 10.04 15.97
CA ARG A 97 -4.91 9.70 17.03
C ARG A 97 -4.88 10.73 18.16
N LYS A 98 -5.03 12.02 17.85
CA LYS A 98 -5.11 13.08 18.88
C LYS A 98 -6.39 12.94 19.70
N TYR A 99 -7.52 12.75 19.04
CA TYR A 99 -8.81 12.56 19.71
C TYR A 99 -8.78 11.35 20.65
N GLU A 100 -8.29 10.20 20.20
CA GLU A 100 -8.14 8.99 21.01
C GLU A 100 -7.31 9.27 22.27
N LYS A 101 -6.14 9.90 22.13
CA LYS A 101 -5.29 10.27 23.28
C LYS A 101 -6.02 11.17 24.26
N THR A 102 -6.75 12.18 23.77
CA THR A 102 -7.51 13.10 24.62
C THR A 102 -8.60 12.36 25.38
N ILE A 103 -9.36 11.47 24.73
CA ILE A 103 -10.41 10.68 25.38
C ILE A 103 -9.83 9.72 26.43
N THR A 104 -8.72 9.05 26.12
CA THR A 104 -8.01 8.18 27.10
C THR A 104 -7.55 8.97 28.32
N PHE A 105 -6.97 10.16 28.11
CA PHE A 105 -6.53 11.03 29.20
C PHE A 105 -7.71 11.49 30.08
N LEU A 106 -8.80 11.97 29.47
CA LEU A 106 -10.00 12.38 30.19
C LEU A 106 -10.63 11.22 30.97
N GLY A 107 -10.64 10.01 30.39
CA GLY A 107 -11.08 8.79 31.08
C GLY A 107 -10.22 8.48 32.32
N SER A 108 -8.92 8.67 32.21
CA SER A 108 -7.98 8.48 33.34
C SER A 108 -8.24 9.49 34.46
N ILE A 109 -8.48 10.77 34.14
CA ILE A 109 -8.86 11.79 35.13
C ILE A 109 -10.16 11.41 35.84
N LYS A 110 -11.19 11.03 35.07
CA LYS A 110 -12.49 10.64 35.63
C LYS A 110 -12.34 9.46 36.59
N HIS A 111 -11.51 8.47 36.25
CA HIS A 111 -11.22 7.34 37.12
C HIS A 111 -10.55 7.76 38.44
N VAL A 112 -9.53 8.62 38.39
CA VAL A 112 -8.83 9.11 39.59
C VAL A 112 -9.78 9.88 40.50
N HIS A 113 -10.57 10.80 39.94
CA HIS A 113 -11.54 11.58 40.72
C HIS A 113 -12.61 10.68 41.36
N ASN A 114 -13.11 9.68 40.63
CA ASN A 114 -14.07 8.72 41.19
C ASN A 114 -13.45 7.87 42.32
N LEU A 115 -12.19 7.47 42.19
CA LEU A 115 -11.47 6.73 43.23
C LEU A 115 -11.28 7.58 44.50
N GLU A 116 -10.94 8.86 44.36
CA GLU A 116 -10.82 9.79 45.49
C GLU A 116 -12.17 10.01 46.19
N LEU A 117 -13.25 10.20 45.43
CA LEU A 117 -14.60 10.30 45.99
C LEU A 117 -15.00 9.03 46.74
N ALA A 118 -14.75 7.84 46.18
CA ALA A 118 -15.06 6.56 46.82
C ALA A 118 -14.35 6.42 48.18
N LYS A 119 -13.08 6.84 48.27
CA LYS A 119 -12.32 6.88 49.53
C LYS A 119 -12.95 7.83 50.55
N CYS A 120 -13.39 9.01 50.12
CA CYS A 120 -13.99 10.02 51.01
C CYS A 120 -15.35 9.58 51.58
N ILE A 121 -16.10 8.75 50.87
CA ILE A 121 -17.45 8.29 51.28
C ILE A 121 -17.48 6.87 51.87
N GLY A 122 -16.32 6.22 52.04
CA GLY A 122 -16.19 4.94 52.73
C GLY A 122 -16.83 3.74 52.02
N LEU A 123 -16.99 3.80 50.70
CA LEU A 123 -17.35 2.63 49.89
C LEU A 123 -16.11 1.68 49.81
N PRO A 124 -16.28 0.35 50.00
CA PRO A 124 -15.17 -0.61 49.96
C PRO A 124 -14.45 -0.66 48.62
#